data_AF-A0A3D2VN05-F1
#
_entry.id   AF-A0A3D2VN05-F1
#
_cell.length_a   1.000
_cell.length_b   1.000
_cell.length_c   1.000
_cell.angle_alpha   90.00
_cell.angle_beta   90.00
_cell.angle_gamma   90.00
#
_symmetry.space_group_name_H-M   'P 1'
#
loop_
_entity.id
_entity.type
_entity.pdbx_description
1 polymer ?
#
loop_
_entity_poly.entity_id
_entity_poly.type
_entity_poly.pdbx_seq_one_letter_code
_entity_poly.pdbx_strand_id
1 'polypeptide(L)'
;MAAHQGGRHPGGYRRVMLKLSGEVFGGGSIGVDPDVVQRVAQQIAEVARTGVQIAVVIGGGNFFRGAELSERGLDRTRADYIGMLGTV
;
A
#
# COMPACT_ATOMS: atom_id res chain seq x y z
N MET A 1 -17.52 28.94 2.26
CA MET A 1 -16.40 28.06 2.66
C MET A 1 -16.66 27.58 4.08
N ALA A 2 -17.27 26.40 4.24
CA ALA A 2 -17.58 25.86 5.56
C ALA A 2 -16.42 24.98 6.03
N ALA A 3 -15.84 25.33 7.18
CA ALA A 3 -14.84 24.54 7.85
C ALA A 3 -15.37 23.12 8.10
N HIS A 4 -14.72 22.12 7.52
CA HIS A 4 -15.03 20.72 7.75
C HIS A 4 -14.57 20.36 9.17
N GLN A 5 -15.45 20.64 10.14
CA GLN A 5 -15.27 20.31 11.55
C GLN A 5 -14.96 18.81 11.65
N GLY A 6 -13.76 18.49 12.13
CA GLY A 6 -13.31 17.12 12.35
C GLY A 6 -14.10 16.48 13.48
N GLY A 7 -15.26 15.90 13.15
CA GLY A 7 -16.05 15.10 14.08
C GLY A 7 -15.22 13.93 14.58
N ARG A 8 -14.89 13.94 15.87
CA ARG A 8 -14.28 12.81 16.57
C ARG A 8 -15.30 11.66 16.54
N HIS A 9 -14.99 10.55 15.87
CA HIS A 9 -15.82 9.35 15.95
C HIS A 9 -15.75 8.84 17.39
N PRO A 10 -16.89 8.64 18.07
CA PRO A 10 -16.87 8.12 19.44
C PRO A 10 -16.32 6.69 19.39
N GLY A 11 -15.02 6.55 19.72
CA GLY A 11 -14.29 5.28 19.80
C GLY A 11 -13.25 4.99 18.71
N GLY A 12 -13.08 5.81 17.65
CA GLY A 12 -12.21 5.45 16.51
C GLY A 12 -11.59 6.61 15.72
N TYR A 13 -10.73 6.28 14.75
CA TYR A 13 -10.08 7.25 13.86
C TYR A 13 -11.04 7.76 12.78
N ARG A 14 -11.05 9.07 12.53
CA ARG A 14 -11.81 9.67 11.41
C ARG A 14 -11.15 9.44 10.05
N ARG A 15 -9.82 9.47 10.02
CA ARG A 15 -9.00 9.32 8.81
C ARG A 15 -7.71 8.59 9.15
N VAL A 16 -7.30 7.70 8.27
CA VAL A 16 -6.06 6.93 8.40
C VAL A 16 -5.30 6.88 7.06
N MET A 17 -3.97 6.74 7.14
CA MET A 17 -3.12 6.32 6.03
C MET A 17 -2.67 4.88 6.30
N LEU A 18 -3.14 3.96 5.48
CA LEU A 18 -2.82 2.55 5.55
C LEU A 18 -1.62 2.26 4.63
N LYS A 19 -0.45 2.03 5.22
CA LYS A 19 0.71 1.57 4.47
C LYS A 19 0.76 0.05 4.43
N LEU A 20 0.85 -0.52 3.24
CA LEU A 20 0.98 -1.95 3.01
C LEU A 20 2.33 -2.26 2.35
N SER A 21 2.95 -3.39 2.71
CA SER A 21 4.10 -3.92 1.96
C SER A 21 3.59 -4.55 0.66
N GLY A 22 4.25 -4.27 -0.46
CA GLY A 22 3.97 -4.94 -1.74
C GLY A 22 4.10 -6.45 -1.64
N GLU A 23 5.03 -6.93 -0.84
CA GLU A 23 5.32 -8.37 -0.64
C GLU A 23 4.09 -9.17 -0.23
N VAL A 24 3.16 -8.55 0.51
CA VAL A 24 1.89 -9.19 0.92
C VAL A 24 1.10 -9.62 -0.31
N PHE A 25 1.11 -8.82 -1.37
CA PHE A 25 0.35 -9.08 -2.60
C PHE A 25 1.01 -10.09 -3.54
N GLY A 26 2.26 -10.51 -3.31
CA GLY A 26 2.94 -11.50 -4.16
C GLY A 26 2.56 -12.96 -3.86
N GLY A 27 1.82 -13.23 -2.78
CA GLY A 27 1.46 -14.61 -2.39
C GLY A 27 2.65 -15.52 -2.09
N GLY A 28 3.82 -14.94 -1.76
CA GLY A 28 5.09 -15.68 -1.59
C GLY A 28 5.93 -15.80 -2.87
N SER A 29 5.50 -15.20 -3.98
CA SER A 29 6.19 -15.19 -5.27
C SER A 29 6.30 -13.77 -5.85
N ILE A 30 7.06 -13.61 -6.94
CA ILE A 30 7.09 -12.35 -7.69
C ILE A 30 5.78 -12.19 -8.46
N GLY A 31 5.16 -11.01 -8.37
CA GLY A 31 3.93 -10.69 -9.09
C GLY A 31 2.80 -10.27 -8.16
N VAL A 32 1.56 -10.50 -8.59
CA VAL A 32 0.35 -10.14 -7.84
C VAL A 32 -0.56 -11.35 -7.79
N ASP A 33 -0.95 -11.75 -6.58
CA ASP A 33 -1.94 -12.76 -6.27
C ASP A 33 -3.33 -12.07 -6.18
N PRO A 34 -4.23 -12.29 -7.15
CA PRO A 34 -5.55 -11.67 -7.17
C PRO A 34 -6.41 -12.01 -5.95
N ASP A 35 -6.24 -13.20 -5.38
CA ASP A 35 -7.03 -13.65 -4.21
C ASP A 35 -6.56 -12.94 -2.95
N VAL A 36 -5.27 -12.63 -2.83
CA VAL A 36 -4.76 -11.78 -1.74
C VAL A 36 -5.27 -10.35 -1.89
N VAL A 37 -5.18 -9.78 -3.10
CA VAL A 37 -5.67 -8.42 -3.38
C VAL A 37 -7.15 -8.29 -3.02
N GLN A 38 -7.97 -9.25 -3.47
CA GLN A 38 -9.41 -9.25 -3.22
C GLN A 38 -9.74 -9.29 -1.72
N ARG A 39 -9.05 -10.14 -0.96
CA ARG A 39 -9.25 -10.24 0.51
C ARG A 39 -8.90 -8.94 1.22
N VAL A 40 -7.76 -8.33 0.89
CA VAL A 40 -7.34 -7.05 1.49
C VAL A 40 -8.32 -5.93 1.11
N ALA A 41 -8.76 -5.88 -0.14
CA ALA A 41 -9.74 -4.91 -0.60
C ALA A 41 -11.08 -5.03 0.15
N GLN A 42 -11.55 -6.25 0.41
CA GLN A 42 -12.77 -6.49 1.19
C GLN A 42 -12.65 -5.95 2.62
N GLN A 43 -11.53 -6.20 3.31
CA GLN A 43 -11.27 -5.70 4.66
C GLN A 43 -11.23 -4.16 4.70
N ILE A 44 -10.57 -3.53 3.73
CA ILE A 44 -10.53 -2.06 3.63
C ILE A 44 -11.93 -1.51 3.38
N ALA A 45 -12.71 -2.14 2.51
CA ALA A 45 -14.07 -1.73 2.20
C ALA A 45 -15.01 -1.85 3.40
N GLU A 46 -14.85 -2.87 4.25
CA GLU A 46 -15.58 -2.99 5.51
C GLU A 46 -15.36 -1.79 6.44
N VAL A 47 -14.10 -1.38 6.61
CA VAL A 47 -13.76 -0.21 7.45
C VAL A 47 -14.25 1.09 6.80
N ALA A 48 -14.05 1.26 5.49
CA ALA A 48 -14.50 2.45 4.77
C ALA A 48 -16.02 2.68 4.88
N ARG A 49 -16.82 1.60 4.86
CA ARG A 49 -18.28 1.66 5.04
C ARG A 49 -18.72 2.21 6.41
N THR A 50 -17.84 2.20 7.41
CA THR A 50 -18.12 2.81 8.73
C THR A 50 -18.00 4.34 8.73
N GLY A 51 -17.55 4.95 7.62
CA GLY A 51 -17.35 6.39 7.48
C GLY A 51 -15.89 6.84 7.66
N VAL A 52 -14.98 5.92 7.95
CA VAL A 52 -13.54 6.20 8.05
C VAL A 52 -12.96 6.51 6.68
N GLN A 53 -12.22 7.61 6.57
CA GLN A 53 -11.49 7.98 5.35
C GLN A 53 -10.14 7.25 5.31
N ILE A 54 -9.88 6.47 4.27
CA ILE A 54 -8.67 5.66 4.16
C ILE A 54 -7.88 6.09 2.93
N ALA A 55 -6.63 6.49 3.13
CA ALA A 55 -5.63 6.58 2.08
C ALA A 55 -4.77 5.32 2.12
N VAL A 56 -4.55 4.64 0.99
CA VAL A 56 -3.73 3.42 0.93
C VAL A 56 -2.42 3.74 0.20
N VAL A 57 -1.30 3.30 0.78
CA VAL A 57 0.03 3.40 0.17
C VAL A 57 0.63 2.00 0.10
N ILE A 58 0.97 1.55 -1.10
CA ILE A 58 1.49 0.20 -1.35
C ILE A 58 2.94 0.30 -1.84
N GLY A 59 3.84 -0.48 -1.24
CA GLY A 59 5.21 -0.62 -1.76
C GLY A 59 5.28 -1.58 -2.96
N GLY A 60 6.31 -1.51 -3.79
CA GLY A 60 6.48 -2.38 -4.99
C GLY A 60 7.33 -3.65 -4.80
N GLY A 61 7.55 -4.06 -3.55
CA GLY A 61 8.49 -5.13 -3.20
C GLY A 61 8.15 -6.53 -3.73
N ASN A 62 6.92 -6.74 -4.21
CA ASN A 62 6.48 -7.95 -4.89
C ASN A 62 6.97 -8.06 -6.35
N PHE A 63 7.40 -6.96 -6.96
CA PHE A 63 7.98 -6.96 -8.31
C PHE A 63 9.49 -6.77 -8.27
N PHE A 64 9.97 -5.82 -7.47
CA PHE A 64 11.38 -5.45 -7.45
C PHE A 64 11.86 -5.17 -6.03
N ARG A 65 13.00 -5.79 -5.67
CA ARG A 65 13.74 -5.48 -4.45
C ARG A 65 14.95 -4.63 -4.83
N GLY A 66 14.85 -3.31 -4.67
CA GLY A 66 15.90 -2.37 -5.08
C GLY A 66 17.28 -2.65 -4.46
N ALA A 67 17.32 -3.22 -3.25
CA ALA A 67 18.56 -3.68 -2.61
C ALA A 67 19.24 -4.80 -3.41
N GLU A 68 18.49 -5.83 -3.82
CA GLU A 68 19.03 -6.96 -4.60
C GLU A 68 19.53 -6.52 -5.99
N LEU A 69 18.87 -5.55 -6.61
CA LEU A 69 19.33 -4.99 -7.89
C LEU A 69 20.62 -4.19 -7.73
N SER A 70 20.74 -3.43 -6.63
CA SER A 70 21.95 -2.66 -6.33
C SER A 70 23.15 -3.58 -6.08
N GLU A 71 22.95 -4.68 -5.34
CA GLU A 71 23.98 -5.70 -5.09
C GLU A 71 24.47 -6.38 -6.38
N ARG A 72 23.62 -6.44 -7.42
CA ARG A 72 23.95 -6.98 -8.74
C ARG A 72 24.59 -5.95 -9.68
N GLY A 73 25.01 -4.80 -9.16
CA GLY A 73 25.74 -3.76 -9.90
C GLY A 73 24.84 -2.74 -10.61
N LEU A 74 23.54 -2.70 -10.30
CA LEU A 74 22.68 -1.62 -10.77
C LEU A 74 22.95 -0.35 -9.96
N ASP A 75 23.07 0.78 -10.66
CA ASP A 75 23.12 2.09 -10.01
C ASP A 75 21.92 2.28 -9.05
N ARG A 76 22.20 2.78 -7.85
CA ARG A 76 21.20 2.86 -6.77
C ARG A 76 19.99 3.70 -7.16
N THR A 77 20.21 4.83 -7.84
CA THR A 77 19.14 5.70 -8.30
C THR A 77 18.24 4.98 -9.31
N ARG A 78 18.81 4.22 -10.24
CA ARG A 78 18.03 3.37 -11.15
C ARG A 78 17.25 2.28 -10.42
N ALA A 79 17.87 1.65 -9.41
CA ALA A 79 17.20 0.62 -8.60
C ALA A 79 15.99 1.19 -7.84
N ASP A 80 16.10 2.40 -7.28
CA ASP A 80 15.01 3.09 -6.60
C ASP A 80 13.89 3.49 -7.60
N TYR A 81 14.23 3.95 -8.81
CA TYR A 81 13.24 4.21 -9.86
C TYR A 81 12.44 2.97 -10.24
N ILE A 82 13.10 1.83 -10.43
CA ILE A 82 12.44 0.55 -10.72
C ILE A 82 11.53 0.14 -9.55
N GLY A 83 12.00 0.32 -8.32
CA GLY A 83 11.19 0.05 -7.12
C GLY A 83 9.93 0.90 -7.03
N MET A 84 10.01 2.19 -7.42
CA MET A 84 8.85 3.08 -7.49
C MET A 84 7.89 2.70 -8.62
N LEU A 85 8.37 2.24 -9.78
CA LEU A 85 7.50 1.73 -10.86
C LEU A 85 6.74 0.46 -10.46
N GLY A 86 7.27 -0.30 -9.50
CA GLY A 86 6.61 -1.49 -8.96
C GLY A 86 5.48 -1.20 -7.99
N THR A 87 5.27 0.05 -7.56
CA THR A 87 4.12 0.41 -6.71
C THR A 87 2.84 0.45 -7.55
N VAL A 88 1.76 -0.15 -7.04
CA VAL A 88 0.42 -0.17 -7.63
C VAL A 88 -0.60 0.54 -6.75
#